data_AF-A0A962HCK6-F1
#
_entry.id   AF-A0A962HCK6-F1
#
_cell.length_a   1.000
_cell.length_b   1.000
_cell.length_c   1.000
_cell.angle_alpha   90.00
_cell.angle_beta   90.00
_cell.angle_gamma   90.00
#
_symmetry.space_group_name_H-M   'P 1'
#
loop_
_entity.id
_entity.type
_entity.pdbx_description
1 polymer ?
#
loop_
_entity_poly.entity_id
_entity_poly.type
_entity_poly.pdbx_seq_one_letter_code
_entity_poly.pdbx_strand_id
1 'polypeptide(L)'
;NNARGEGLQKTKTFFGLTLDTQRDVLLFLVEQHLSRHILEEIARVGDFDSSPGTGIAIQIDVEDAVGVSHQVSALVSKIEGDV
;
A
#
# COMPACT_ATOMS: atom_id res chain seq x y z
N ASN A 1 6.95 10.03 -8.59
CA ASN A 1 6.11 9.77 -7.40
C ASN A 1 7.05 9.14 -6.39
N ASN A 2 7.86 9.94 -5.70
CA ASN A 2 9.09 9.45 -5.05
C ASN A 2 9.02 9.82 -3.56
N ALA A 3 9.08 8.82 -2.70
CA ALA A 3 9.22 8.96 -1.27
C ALA A 3 10.63 8.61 -0.83
N ARG A 4 10.98 9.05 0.38
CA ARG A 4 12.19 8.65 1.08
C ARG A 4 11.79 7.84 2.30
N GLY A 5 12.47 6.74 2.53
CA GLY A 5 12.17 5.84 3.62
C GLY A 5 13.42 5.12 4.08
N GLU A 6 13.62 5.10 5.39
CA GLU A 6 14.67 4.34 6.03
C GLU A 6 14.03 3.22 6.86
N GLY A 7 14.58 2.01 6.79
CA GLY A 7 14.19 0.90 7.67
C GLY A 7 14.85 0.98 9.04
N LEU A 8 14.50 0.03 9.92
CA LEU A 8 15.10 -0.11 11.27
C LEU A 8 16.63 -0.21 11.25
N GLN A 9 17.18 -0.86 10.24
CA GLN A 9 18.62 -0.96 9.99
C GLN A 9 19.03 0.01 8.88
N LYS A 10 19.79 1.05 9.25
CA LYS A 10 20.39 1.96 8.28
C LYS A 10 21.59 1.30 7.63
N THR A 11 21.54 1.11 6.32
CA THR A 11 22.69 0.62 5.56
C THR A 11 23.73 1.75 5.48
N LYS A 12 24.80 1.65 6.27
CA LYS A 12 25.95 2.57 6.16
C LYS A 12 26.78 2.17 4.95
N THR A 13 27.10 3.11 4.08
CA THR A 13 27.99 2.85 2.92
C THR A 13 29.42 3.34 3.16
N PHE A 14 30.32 3.02 2.22
CA PHE A 14 31.75 3.32 2.28
C PHE A 14 32.00 4.83 2.52
N PHE A 15 33.03 5.12 3.33
CA PHE A 15 33.45 6.48 3.74
C PHE A 15 32.48 7.25 4.66
N GLY A 16 31.55 6.58 5.35
CA GLY A 16 30.68 7.24 6.33
C GLY A 16 29.52 8.02 5.73
N LEU A 17 29.23 7.79 4.44
CA LEU A 17 28.07 8.33 3.76
C LEU A 17 26.85 7.41 3.97
N THR A 18 25.70 8.01 4.25
CA THR A 18 24.41 7.30 4.35
C THR A 18 23.82 7.17 2.95
N LEU A 19 23.45 5.95 2.55
CA LEU A 19 22.74 5.74 1.29
C LEU A 19 21.24 5.87 1.55
N ASP A 20 20.63 6.93 1.02
CA ASP A 20 19.18 7.16 1.09
C ASP A 20 18.50 6.30 0.03
N THR A 21 17.73 5.29 0.45
CA THR A 21 17.02 4.43 -0.50
C THR A 21 15.74 5.09 -0.95
N GLN A 22 15.60 5.30 -2.26
CA GLN A 22 14.35 5.77 -2.84
C GLN A 22 13.25 4.71 -2.67
N ARG A 23 12.05 5.16 -2.31
CA ARG A 23 10.86 4.32 -2.15
C ARG A 23 9.70 4.93 -2.93
N ASP A 24 8.75 4.11 -3.33
CA ASP A 24 7.52 4.57 -3.95
C ASP A 24 6.35 4.40 -2.97
N VAL A 25 5.42 5.35 -3.00
CA VAL A 25 4.19 5.29 -2.20
C VAL A 25 3.02 5.16 -3.15
N LEU A 26 2.25 4.10 -2.97
CA LEU A 26 1.01 3.84 -3.69
C LEU A 26 -0.16 4.00 -2.72
N LEU A 27 -1.15 4.79 -3.10
CA LEU A 27 -2.40 4.96 -2.37
C LEU A 27 -3.54 4.44 -3.23
N PHE A 28 -4.34 3.54 -2.67
CA PHE A 28 -5.52 2.98 -3.31
C PHE A 28 -6.74 3.36 -2.49
N LEU A 29 -7.77 3.88 -3.17
CA LEU A 29 -9.11 4.00 -2.60
C LEU A 29 -9.92 2.82 -3.12
N VAL A 30 -10.37 1.95 -2.22
CA VAL A 30 -11.01 0.67 -2.55
C VAL A 30 -12.28 0.47 -1.71
N GLU A 31 -13.17 -0.40 -2.18
CA GLU A 31 -14.36 -0.80 -1.44
C GLU A 31 -13.95 -1.62 -0.19
N GLN A 32 -14.66 -1.42 0.92
CA GLN A 32 -14.29 -1.92 2.24
C GLN A 32 -14.19 -3.46 2.30
N HIS A 33 -15.10 -4.19 1.68
CA HIS A 33 -15.09 -5.66 1.73
C HIS A 33 -13.92 -6.25 0.94
N LEU A 34 -13.45 -5.57 -0.11
CA LEU A 34 -12.27 -5.97 -0.86
C LEU A 34 -10.94 -5.50 -0.25
N SER A 35 -10.98 -4.48 0.61
CA SER A 35 -9.78 -3.83 1.17
C SER A 35 -8.79 -4.83 1.77
N ARG A 36 -9.29 -5.74 2.60
CA ARG A 36 -8.48 -6.78 3.26
C ARG A 36 -7.81 -7.71 2.25
N HIS A 37 -8.57 -8.23 1.29
CA HIS A 37 -8.05 -9.14 0.28
C HIS A 37 -6.95 -8.46 -0.57
N ILE A 38 -7.18 -7.21 -0.98
CA ILE A 38 -6.18 -6.44 -1.73
C ILE A 38 -4.92 -6.21 -0.89
N LEU A 39 -5.07 -5.85 0.39
CA LEU A 39 -3.95 -5.62 1.30
C LEU A 39 -3.10 -6.89 1.48
N GLU A 40 -3.74 -8.02 1.76
CA GLU A 40 -3.09 -9.32 1.94
C GLU A 40 -2.41 -9.78 0.64
N GLU A 41 -3.03 -9.54 -0.52
CA GLU A 41 -2.46 -9.88 -1.81
C GLU A 41 -1.22 -9.04 -2.13
N ILE A 42 -1.27 -7.72 -1.88
CA ILE A 42 -0.10 -6.84 -2.00
C ILE A 42 1.03 -7.30 -1.08
N ALA A 43 0.72 -7.62 0.18
CA ALA A 43 1.73 -8.11 1.13
C ALA A 43 2.36 -9.42 0.65
N ARG A 44 1.55 -10.33 0.09
CA ARG A 44 1.99 -11.60 -0.47
C ARG A 44 2.91 -11.43 -1.69
N VAL A 45 2.49 -10.64 -2.70
CA VAL A 45 3.30 -10.45 -3.91
C VAL A 45 4.51 -9.56 -3.67
N GLY A 46 4.40 -8.62 -2.74
CA GLY A 46 5.49 -7.75 -2.30
C GLY A 46 6.45 -8.42 -1.32
N ASP A 47 6.10 -9.61 -0.84
CA ASP A 47 6.89 -10.41 0.11
C ASP A 47 7.27 -9.60 1.37
N PHE A 48 6.32 -8.82 1.89
CA PHE A 48 6.60 -7.81 2.93
C PHE A 48 7.01 -8.41 4.27
N ASP A 49 6.60 -9.65 4.55
CA ASP A 49 6.91 -10.33 5.82
C ASP A 49 8.20 -11.19 5.77
N SER A 50 8.88 -11.31 4.63
CA SER A 50 10.01 -12.23 4.50
C SER A 50 11.34 -11.69 5.04
N SER A 51 11.59 -10.39 4.86
CA SER A 51 12.88 -9.79 5.20
C SER A 51 12.78 -8.27 5.44
N PRO A 52 13.70 -7.68 6.22
CA PRO A 52 13.68 -6.24 6.46
C PRO A 52 13.84 -5.42 5.17
N GLY A 53 13.02 -4.37 5.02
CA GLY A 53 13.17 -3.40 3.93
C GLY A 53 12.45 -3.77 2.63
N THR A 54 11.64 -4.83 2.64
CA THR A 54 10.70 -5.23 1.56
C THR A 54 9.53 -4.26 1.43
N GLY A 55 9.09 -3.64 2.53
CA GLY A 55 8.09 -2.58 2.52
C GLY A 55 7.15 -2.67 3.71
N ILE A 56 6.11 -1.85 3.69
CA ILE A 56 4.96 -1.94 4.59
C ILE A 56 3.68 -1.70 3.78
N ALA A 57 2.62 -2.39 4.15
CA ALA A 57 1.27 -2.09 3.68
C ALA A 57 0.41 -1.72 4.89
N ILE A 58 -0.39 -0.67 4.76
CA ILE A 58 -1.31 -0.22 5.80
C ILE A 58 -2.68 0.04 5.19
N GLN A 59 -3.72 -0.23 5.97
CA GLN A 59 -5.09 0.17 5.66
C GLN A 59 -5.46 1.37 6.52
N ILE A 60 -6.13 2.35 5.92
CA ILE A 60 -6.66 3.53 6.60
C ILE A 60 -8.15 3.58 6.27
N ASP A 61 -8.99 3.59 7.30
CA ASP A 61 -10.43 3.73 7.11
C ASP A 61 -10.77 5.15 6.63
N VAL A 62 -11.61 5.25 5.61
CA VAL A 62 -12.04 6.51 5.00
C VAL A 62 -13.54 6.67 5.26
N GLU A 63 -13.92 7.74 5.95
CA GLU A 63 -15.32 8.03 6.26
C GLU A 63 -16.10 8.50 5.03
N ASP A 64 -15.52 9.42 4.24
CA ASP A 64 -16.13 9.91 2.99
C ASP A 64 -15.04 10.27 1.96
N ALA A 65 -15.38 10.10 0.68
CA ALA A 65 -14.54 10.43 -0.45
C ALA A 65 -15.36 11.07 -1.57
N VAL A 66 -15.04 12.32 -1.91
CA VAL A 66 -15.71 13.08 -2.97
C VAL A 66 -15.08 12.84 -4.34
N GLY A 67 -15.87 12.96 -5.41
CA GLY A 67 -15.39 12.83 -6.79
C GLY A 67 -15.24 11.39 -7.29
N VAL A 68 -15.60 10.40 -6.46
CA VAL A 68 -15.52 8.97 -6.79
C VAL A 68 -16.88 8.26 -6.72
N SER A 69 -17.95 8.95 -6.35
CA SER A 69 -19.27 8.35 -6.07
C SER A 69 -19.83 7.51 -7.22
N HIS A 70 -19.65 7.96 -8.47
CA HIS A 70 -20.08 7.21 -9.66
C HIS A 70 -19.24 5.94 -9.89
N GLN A 71 -17.94 5.98 -9.57
CA GLN A 71 -17.04 4.84 -9.72
C GLN A 71 -17.27 3.80 -8.62
N VAL A 72 -17.45 4.27 -7.38
CA VAL A 72 -17.75 3.43 -6.23
C VAL A 72 -19.07 2.68 -6.43
N SER A 73 -20.14 3.35 -6.89
CA SER A 73 -21.44 2.71 -7.14
C SER A 73 -21.37 1.57 -8.18
N ALA A 74 -20.58 1.74 -9.24
CA ALA A 74 -20.37 0.70 -10.25
C ALA A 74 -19.51 -0.48 -9.75
N LEU A 75 -18.66 -0.25 -8.74
CA LEU A 75 -17.86 -1.30 -8.09
C LEU A 75 -18.69 -2.09 -7.09
N VAL A 76 -19.45 -1.41 -6.22
CA VAL A 76 -20.34 -2.03 -5.22
C VAL A 76 -21.34 -2.98 -5.88
N SER A 77 -22.01 -2.53 -6.94
CA SER A 77 -23.01 -3.35 -7.67
C SER A 77 -22.44 -4.62 -8.31
N LYS A 78 -21.14 -4.66 -8.66
CA LYS A 78 -20.50 -5.87 -9.18
C LYS A 78 -20.13 -6.86 -8.09
N ILE A 79 -19.75 -6.37 -6.91
CA ILE A 79 -19.36 -7.20 -5.77
C ILE A 79 -20.60 -7.84 -5.13
N GLU A 80 -21.72 -7.11 -5.05
CA GLU A 80 -23.00 -7.64 -4.54
C GLU A 80 -23.62 -8.72 -5.44
N GLY A 81 -23.24 -8.79 -6.72
CA GLY A 81 -23.74 -9.81 -7.67
C GLY A 81 -22.98 -11.14 -7.66
N ASP A 82 -21.83 -11.20 -6.98
CA ASP A 82 -20.92 -12.37 -6.95
C ASP A 82 -20.99 -13.16 -5.63
N VAL A 83 -22.06 -12.99 -4.84
CA VAL A 83 -22.35 -13.73 -3.59
C VAL A 83 -23.40 -14.81 -3.78
#